data_AF-A0A0J0YU18-F1
#
_entry.id   AF-A0A0J0YU18-F1
#
_cell.length_a   1.000
_cell.length_b   1.000
_cell.length_c   1.000
_cell.angle_alpha   90.00
_cell.angle_beta   90.00
_cell.angle_gamma   90.00
#
_symmetry.space_group_name_H-M   'P 1'
#
loop_
_entity.id
_entity.type
_entity.pdbx_description
1 polymer ?
#
loop_
_entity_poly.entity_id
_entity_poly.type
_entity_poly.pdbx_seq_one_letter_code
_entity_poly.pdbx_strand_id
1 'polypeptide(L)'
;MKHYRPYTQIAVDINHALKSRKLTLRECVNLYNQTYSEDIAMGKKVPLNKDFIQRLKSGRCKIVGLRVLELCAFLDVDPYESEKSELIAREFKELERLIQQHPELEKHLVNLVRNISNLAKSNFSKH
;
A
#
# COMPACT_ATOMS: atom_id res chain seq x y z
N MET A 1 -20.03 -0.21 -6.27
CA MET A 1 -19.35 -0.32 -4.96
C MET A 1 -17.87 -0.18 -5.21
N LYS A 2 -17.13 0.64 -4.44
CA LYS A 2 -15.67 0.70 -4.58
C LYS A 2 -15.06 -0.59 -4.03
N HIS A 3 -14.19 -1.23 -4.80
CA HIS A 3 -13.46 -2.40 -4.34
C HIS A 3 -12.28 -1.96 -3.48
N TYR A 4 -11.98 -2.75 -2.44
CA TYR A 4 -10.76 -2.52 -1.67
C TYR A 4 -9.56 -3.05 -2.44
N ARG A 5 -8.45 -2.31 -2.37
CA ARG A 5 -7.17 -2.80 -2.88
C ARG A 5 -6.76 -4.08 -2.16
N PRO A 6 -5.94 -4.93 -2.79
CA PRO A 6 -5.36 -6.09 -2.13
C PRO A 6 -4.68 -5.68 -0.82
N TYR A 7 -4.88 -6.48 0.24
CA TYR A 7 -4.32 -6.17 1.57
C TYR A 7 -2.79 -5.98 1.54
N THR A 8 -2.10 -6.67 0.63
CA THR A 8 -0.66 -6.58 0.42
C THR A 8 -0.25 -5.18 -0.02
N GLN A 9 -1.01 -4.57 -0.93
CA GLN A 9 -0.77 -3.22 -1.40
C GLN A 9 -1.06 -2.20 -0.31
N ILE A 10 -2.16 -2.36 0.42
CA ILE A 10 -2.48 -1.51 1.58
C ILE A 10 -1.38 -1.60 2.65
N ALA A 11 -0.85 -2.80 2.92
CA ALA A 11 0.24 -2.99 3.88
C ALA A 11 1.55 -2.31 3.45
N VAL A 12 1.87 -2.33 2.15
CA VAL A 12 3.01 -1.62 1.58
C VAL A 12 2.86 -0.11 1.78
N ASP A 13 1.68 0.43 1.45
CA ASP A 13 1.41 1.87 1.56
C ASP A 13 1.37 2.35 3.00
N ILE A 14 0.80 1.57 3.92
CA ILE A 14 0.88 1.85 5.36
C ILE A 14 2.34 1.90 5.81
N ASN A 15 3.18 0.96 5.37
CA ASN A 15 4.60 0.96 5.73
C ASN A 15 5.35 2.17 5.13
N HIS A 16 4.99 2.58 3.92
CA HIS A 16 5.51 3.80 3.30
C HIS A 16 5.07 5.05 4.08
N ALA A 17 3.79 5.15 4.44
CA ALA A 17 3.24 6.25 5.23
C ALA A 17 3.96 6.38 6.58
N LEU A 18 4.17 5.27 7.31
CA LEU A 18 4.95 5.25 8.55
C LEU A 18 6.37 5.78 8.35
N LYS A 19 7.06 5.34 7.29
CA LYS A 19 8.43 5.80 6.97
C LYS A 19 8.46 7.29 6.62
N SER A 20 7.53 7.74 5.78
CA SER A 20 7.45 9.15 5.34
C SER A 20 7.21 10.10 6.51
N ARG A 21 6.39 9.67 7.49
CA ARG A 21 6.12 10.40 8.73
C ARG A 21 7.15 10.15 9.84
N LYS A 22 8.19 9.36 9.56
CA LYS A 22 9.23 8.94 10.53
C LYS A 22 8.67 8.33 11.82
N LEU A 23 7.55 7.62 11.74
CA LEU A 23 6.89 7.00 12.88
C LEU A 23 7.38 5.57 13.10
N THR A 24 7.82 5.29 14.32
CA THR A 24 7.92 3.92 14.82
C THR A 24 6.52 3.33 15.05
N LEU A 25 6.43 2.00 15.18
CA LEU A 25 5.16 1.34 15.48
C LEU A 25 4.55 1.82 16.80
N ARG A 26 5.40 2.08 17.81
CA ARG A 26 4.95 2.54 19.12
C ARG A 26 4.39 3.95 19.03
N GLU A 27 5.09 4.86 18.34
CA GLU A 27 4.62 6.22 18.15
C GLU A 27 3.33 6.27 17.35
N CYS A 28 3.20 5.47 16.27
CA CYS A 28 1.95 5.38 15.52
C CYS A 28 0.77 4.94 16.39
N VAL A 29 0.97 3.91 17.22
CA VAL A 29 -0.08 3.42 18.14
C VAL A 29 -0.45 4.50 19.15
N ASN A 30 0.55 5.14 19.77
CA ASN A 30 0.33 6.17 20.78
C ASN A 30 -0.41 7.37 20.18
N LEU A 31 0.05 7.87 19.03
CA LEU A 31 -0.57 9.00 18.34
C LEU A 31 -2.00 8.69 17.93
N TYR A 32 -2.27 7.51 17.37
CA TYR A 32 -3.63 7.11 17.01
C TYR A 32 -4.53 7.07 18.25
N ASN A 33 -4.10 6.37 19.30
CA ASN A 33 -4.91 6.18 20.50
C ASN A 33 -5.14 7.51 21.24
N GLN A 34 -4.18 8.43 21.20
CA GLN A 34 -4.33 9.77 21.74
C GLN A 34 -5.30 10.61 20.91
N THR A 35 -5.14 10.61 19.58
CA THR A 35 -5.99 11.36 18.63
C THR A 35 -7.45 10.95 18.74
N TYR A 36 -7.72 9.65 18.90
CA TYR A 36 -9.07 9.10 18.97
C TYR A 36 -9.47 8.69 20.40
N SER A 37 -8.84 9.25 21.42
CA SER A 37 -9.04 8.85 22.83
C SER A 37 -10.51 8.92 23.27
N GLU A 38 -11.23 10.00 22.90
CA GLU A 38 -12.65 10.16 23.20
C GLU A 38 -13.53 9.13 22.49
N ASP A 39 -13.30 8.92 21.19
CA ASP A 39 -14.04 7.92 20.40
C ASP A 39 -13.79 6.50 20.90
N ILE A 40 -12.57 6.21 21.37
CA ILE A 40 -12.21 4.93 22.00
C ILE A 40 -12.93 4.78 23.33
N ALA A 41 -12.97 5.83 24.16
CA ALA A 41 -13.68 5.82 25.44
C ALA A 41 -15.19 5.62 25.27
N MET A 42 -15.76 6.15 24.19
CA MET A 42 -17.17 5.96 23.82
C MET A 42 -17.45 4.62 23.11
N GLY A 43 -16.43 3.79 22.86
CA GLY A 43 -16.57 2.51 22.16
C GLY A 43 -16.83 2.63 20.65
N LYS A 44 -16.68 3.82 20.07
CA LYS A 44 -16.85 4.05 18.62
C LYS A 44 -15.65 3.56 17.81
N LYS A 45 -14.46 3.54 18.42
CA LYS A 45 -13.20 3.11 17.81
C LYS A 45 -12.50 2.05 18.65
N VAL A 46 -11.84 1.11 17.99
CA VAL A 46 -11.02 0.10 18.68
C VAL A 46 -9.60 0.64 18.82
N PRO A 47 -9.00 0.63 20.03
CA PRO A 47 -7.64 1.09 20.23
C PRO A 47 -6.66 0.25 19.39
N LEU A 48 -5.64 0.89 18.84
CA LEU A 48 -4.55 0.20 18.17
C LEU A 48 -3.57 -0.39 19.18
N ASN A 49 -2.93 -1.48 18.77
CA ASN A 49 -1.80 -2.07 19.50
C ASN A 49 -0.69 -2.42 18.51
N LYS A 50 0.52 -2.59 19.04
CA LYS A 50 1.72 -2.86 18.23
C LYS A 50 1.56 -4.13 17.39
N ASP A 51 0.97 -5.18 17.98
CA ASP A 51 0.81 -6.48 17.32
C ASP A 51 -0.12 -6.43 16.12
N PHE A 52 -1.14 -5.56 16.16
CA PHE A 52 -2.01 -5.33 15.01
C PHE A 52 -1.23 -4.76 13.82
N ILE A 53 -0.45 -3.70 14.03
CA ILE A 53 0.34 -3.09 12.96
C ILE A 53 1.44 -4.07 12.49
N GLN A 54 2.03 -4.83 13.41
CA GLN A 54 3.01 -5.87 13.05
C GLN A 54 2.40 -6.98 12.18
N ARG A 55 1.17 -7.42 12.48
CA ARG A 55 0.44 -8.41 11.67
C ARG A 55 0.07 -7.88 10.30
N LEU A 56 -0.28 -6.60 10.19
CA LEU A 56 -0.51 -5.94 8.90
C LEU A 56 0.76 -5.96 8.05
N LYS A 57 1.89 -5.51 8.61
CA LYS A 57 3.17 -5.46 7.90
C LYS A 57 3.71 -6.82 7.49
N SER A 58 3.48 -7.85 8.31
CA SER A 58 3.93 -9.22 8.02
C SER A 58 2.98 -9.98 7.08
N GLY A 59 1.93 -9.33 6.58
CA GLY A 59 0.96 -9.92 5.68
C GLY A 59 0.08 -11.01 6.32
N ARG A 60 0.06 -11.10 7.65
CA ARG A 60 -0.78 -12.03 8.42
C ARG A 60 -2.21 -11.51 8.59
N CYS A 61 -2.47 -10.24 8.29
CA CYS A 61 -3.81 -9.67 8.22
C CYS A 61 -4.30 -9.73 6.76
N LYS A 62 -5.09 -10.76 6.43
CA LYS A 62 -5.55 -11.03 5.05
C LYS A 62 -6.87 -10.36 4.68
N ILE A 63 -7.47 -9.58 5.57
CA ILE A 63 -8.81 -8.99 5.40
C ILE A 63 -8.75 -7.49 5.68
N VAL A 64 -9.32 -6.71 4.77
CA VAL A 64 -9.52 -5.27 4.95
C VAL A 64 -10.77 -5.04 5.80
N GLY A 65 -10.59 -5.11 7.12
CA GLY A 65 -11.66 -4.83 8.09
C GLY A 65 -11.72 -3.36 8.51
N LEU A 66 -12.75 -2.97 9.26
CA LEU A 66 -12.96 -1.60 9.75
C LEU A 66 -11.69 -1.00 10.38
N ARG A 67 -11.02 -1.74 11.27
CA ARG A 67 -9.79 -1.29 11.94
C ARG A 67 -8.64 -0.98 10.97
N VAL A 68 -8.59 -1.66 9.81
CA VAL A 68 -7.62 -1.36 8.75
C VAL A 68 -8.00 -0.05 8.06
N LEU A 69 -9.29 0.14 7.76
CA LEU A 69 -9.79 1.37 7.15
C LEU A 69 -9.57 2.59 8.04
N GLU A 70 -9.76 2.45 9.35
CA GLU A 70 -9.51 3.53 10.31
C GLU A 70 -8.03 3.90 10.40
N LEU A 71 -7.15 2.89 10.35
CA LEU A 71 -5.72 3.12 10.27
C LEU A 71 -5.33 3.79 8.93
N CYS A 72 -5.94 3.37 7.84
CA CYS A 72 -5.75 3.99 6.52
C CYS A 72 -6.16 5.46 6.55
N ALA A 73 -7.33 5.78 7.11
CA ALA A 73 -7.78 7.16 7.28
C ALA A 73 -6.81 7.99 8.14
N PHE A 74 -6.33 7.44 9.26
CA PHE A 74 -5.35 8.12 10.11
C PHE A 74 -4.00 8.38 9.41
N LEU A 75 -3.55 7.42 8.60
CA LEU A 75 -2.29 7.50 7.87
C LEU A 75 -2.41 8.16 6.48
N ASP A 76 -3.60 8.65 6.13
CA ASP A 76 -3.90 9.21 4.81
C ASP A 76 -3.53 8.26 3.66
N VAL A 77 -3.95 7.01 3.79
CA VAL A 77 -3.81 5.95 2.78
C VAL A 77 -5.18 5.66 2.20
N ASP A 78 -5.34 5.74 0.88
CA ASP A 78 -6.61 5.40 0.22
C ASP A 78 -6.77 3.88 0.12
N PRO A 79 -7.72 3.22 0.82
CA PRO A 79 -7.85 1.77 0.76
C PRO A 79 -8.54 1.26 -0.52
N TYR A 80 -9.06 2.14 -1.38
CA TYR A 80 -9.90 1.78 -2.52
C TYR A 80 -9.12 1.65 -3.82
N GLU A 81 -9.56 0.74 -4.69
CA GLU A 81 -9.06 0.66 -6.05
C GLU A 81 -9.45 1.92 -6.83
N SER A 82 -8.51 2.44 -7.61
CA SER A 82 -8.78 3.47 -8.59
C SER A 82 -9.00 2.84 -9.97
N GLU A 83 -9.84 3.45 -10.81
CA GLU A 83 -10.05 2.98 -12.19
C GLU A 83 -8.74 2.86 -12.97
N LYS A 84 -7.79 3.77 -12.72
CA LYS A 84 -6.44 3.71 -13.28
C LYS A 84 -5.66 2.49 -12.80
N SER A 85 -5.75 2.15 -11.52
CA SER A 85 -5.08 0.98 -10.94
C SER A 85 -5.64 -0.33 -11.52
N GLU A 86 -6.95 -0.41 -11.73
CA GLU A 86 -7.57 -1.57 -12.38
C GLU A 86 -7.11 -1.74 -13.83
N LEU A 87 -7.08 -0.65 -14.61
CA LEU A 87 -6.58 -0.66 -15.98
C LEU A 87 -5.12 -1.14 -16.04
N ILE A 88 -4.25 -0.57 -15.20
CA ILE A 88 -2.85 -0.97 -15.11
C ILE A 88 -2.73 -2.46 -14.73
N ALA A 89 -3.49 -2.93 -13.74
CA ALA A 89 -3.45 -4.33 -13.34
C ALA A 89 -3.88 -5.29 -14.47
N ARG A 90 -4.87 -4.90 -15.28
CA ARG A 90 -5.28 -5.67 -16.47
C ARG A 90 -4.17 -5.73 -17.52
N GLU A 91 -3.57 -4.58 -17.85
CA GLU A 91 -2.45 -4.50 -18.80
C GLU A 91 -1.27 -5.38 -18.36
N PHE A 92 -0.89 -5.34 -17.06
CA PHE A 92 0.17 -6.21 -16.54
C PHE A 92 -0.18 -7.70 -16.64
N LYS A 93 -1.42 -8.08 -16.37
CA LYS A 93 -1.87 -9.47 -16.48
C LYS A 93 -1.85 -9.96 -17.93
N GLU A 94 -2.20 -9.09 -18.88
CA GLU A 94 -2.07 -9.38 -20.31
C GLU A 94 -0.62 -9.55 -20.72
N LEU A 95 0.28 -8.69 -20.25
CA LEU A 95 1.72 -8.82 -20.47
C LEU A 95 2.28 -10.13 -19.89
N GLU A 96 1.90 -10.51 -18.67
CA GLU A 96 2.30 -11.79 -18.06
C GLU A 96 1.86 -12.98 -18.92
N ARG A 97 0.61 -12.96 -19.41
CA ARG A 97 0.09 -14.00 -20.31
C ARG A 97 0.87 -14.06 -21.62
N LEU A 98 1.16 -12.90 -22.22
CA LEU A 98 1.93 -12.83 -23.46
C LEU A 98 3.35 -13.37 -23.29
N ILE A 99 4.01 -13.08 -22.16
CA ILE A 99 5.33 -13.61 -21.84
C ILE A 99 5.30 -15.12 -21.64
N GLN A 100 4.25 -15.67 -21.01
CA GLN A 100 4.08 -17.12 -20.89
C GLN A 100 3.94 -17.80 -22.26
N GLN A 101 3.30 -17.14 -23.22
CA GLN A 101 3.13 -17.64 -24.59
C GLN A 101 4.39 -17.43 -25.45
N HIS A 102 5.16 -16.37 -25.16
CA HIS A 102 6.33 -15.93 -25.92
C HIS A 102 7.47 -15.52 -24.95
N PRO A 103 8.19 -16.49 -24.36
CA PRO A 103 9.22 -16.22 -23.35
C PRO A 103 10.35 -15.30 -23.83
N GLU A 104 10.60 -15.24 -25.14
CA GLU A 104 11.54 -14.32 -25.77
C GLU A 104 11.25 -12.84 -25.47
N LEU A 105 9.97 -12.48 -25.23
CA LEU A 105 9.54 -11.12 -24.93
C LEU A 105 9.97 -10.64 -23.54
N GLU A 106 10.29 -11.55 -22.61
CA GLU A 106 10.68 -11.20 -21.25
C GLU A 106 11.91 -10.27 -21.25
N LYS A 107 12.94 -10.62 -22.04
CA LYS A 107 14.17 -9.82 -22.16
C LYS A 107 13.89 -8.42 -22.72
N HIS A 108 12.96 -8.31 -23.66
CA HIS A 108 12.56 -7.03 -24.25
C HIS A 108 11.83 -6.16 -23.23
N LEU A 109 10.90 -6.73 -22.45
CA LEU A 109 10.19 -6.01 -21.40
C LEU A 109 11.14 -5.51 -20.31
N VAL A 110 12.05 -6.37 -19.82
CA VAL A 110 13.04 -5.98 -18.80
C VAL A 110 13.90 -4.81 -19.29
N ASN A 111 14.33 -4.85 -20.54
CA ASN A 111 15.09 -3.75 -21.14
C ASN A 111 14.27 -2.47 -21.26
N LEU A 112 12.99 -2.56 -21.65
CA LEU A 112 12.09 -1.40 -21.73
C LEU A 112 11.94 -0.74 -20.35
N VAL A 113 11.63 -1.53 -19.31
CA VAL A 113 11.47 -1.04 -17.94
C VAL A 113 12.76 -0.41 -17.41
N ARG A 114 13.92 -1.01 -17.72
CA ARG A 114 15.24 -0.45 -17.37
C ARG A 114 15.49 0.88 -18.07
N ASN A 115 15.16 0.99 -19.36
CA ASN A 115 15.30 2.23 -20.12
C ASN A 115 14.42 3.35 -19.56
N ILE A 116 13.16 3.05 -19.22
CA ILE A 116 12.24 4.00 -18.56
C ILE A 116 12.82 4.44 -17.21
N SER A 117 13.32 3.49 -16.41
CA SER A 117 13.94 3.79 -15.11
C SER A 117 15.17 4.68 -15.25
N ASN A 118 16.00 4.45 -16.27
CA ASN A 118 17.17 5.26 -16.54
C ASN A 118 16.79 6.67 -17.00
N LEU A 119 15.77 6.80 -17.84
CA LEU A 119 15.23 8.09 -18.27
C LEU A 119 14.65 8.89 -17.10
N ALA A 120 13.95 8.23 -16.17
CA ALA A 120 13.48 8.87 -14.96
C ALA A 120 14.67 9.40 -14.14
N LYS A 121 15.66 8.54 -13.86
CA LYS A 121 16.85 8.90 -13.07
C LYS A 121 17.66 10.04 -13.69
N SER A 122 17.86 10.04 -15.01
CA SER A 122 18.63 11.08 -15.71
C SER A 122 17.92 12.44 -15.76
N ASN A 123 16.59 12.46 -15.62
CA ASN A 123 15.81 13.68 -15.50
C ASN A 123 15.72 14.19 -14.05
N PHE A 124 15.71 13.28 -13.06
CA PHE A 124 15.72 13.67 -11.64
C PHE A 124 17.10 14.08 -11.09
N SER A 125 18.20 13.78 -11.79
CA SER A 125 19.56 14.21 -11.41
C SER A 125 19.95 15.60 -11.91
N LYS A 126 19.02 16.32 -12.57
CA LYS A 126 19.23 17.69 -13.07
C LYS A 126 18.56 18.79 -12.20
N HIS A 127 18.03 18.45 -11.02
CA HIS A 127 17.44 19.39 -10.07
C HIS A 127 18.06 19.25 -8.69
#